data_AF-A0AAW0FXI5-F1
#
_entry.id   AF-A0AAW0FXI5-F1
#
_cell.length_a   1.000
_cell.length_b   1.000
_cell.length_c   1.000
_cell.angle_alpha   90.00
_cell.angle_beta   90.00
_cell.angle_gamma   90.00
#
_symmetry.space_group_name_H-M   'P 1'
#
loop_
_entity.id
_entity.type
_entity.pdbx_description
1 polymer ?
#
loop_
_entity_poly.entity_id
_entity_poly.type
_entity_poly.pdbx_seq_one_letter_code
_entity_poly.pdbx_strand_id
1 'polypeptide(L)'
;MHHCLQIYEILEMISGELYDEAEVWQNPEAEDAIKRPIMPHNPLLAWALTCRTFTEPALDILWRSLQSPYPIGFAFQPNVQPVLCGSNDGADNEDEDTNSEADEYDYILLGFSTTPSPAAWDRFRSYYGRQVRAIEFWDCPLWKCMVSPRFLAELTAYRPPGDLFPNLREARWFEHRKELFPHITLFLTTTLTSITISFKSNTNVIRFCDLIRVFAPALKHVVIEYYSFRPTPAMQVALTRTLSS
;
A
#
# COMPACT_ATOMS: atom_id res chain seq x y z
N MET A 1 0.27 -13.57 -23.43
CA MET A 1 1.12 -12.59 -22.72
C MET A 1 0.47 -12.42 -21.36
N HIS A 2 1.22 -12.44 -20.24
CA HIS A 2 0.59 -12.39 -18.91
C HIS A 2 -0.07 -11.01 -18.72
N HIS A 3 -1.36 -10.96 -18.37
CA HIS A 3 -2.11 -9.69 -18.33
C HIS A 3 -1.49 -8.64 -17.39
N CYS A 4 -0.75 -9.07 -16.37
CA CYS A 4 -0.07 -8.12 -15.48
C CYS A 4 1.01 -7.27 -16.14
N LEU A 5 1.63 -7.79 -17.19
CA LEU A 5 2.63 -7.09 -17.96
C LEU A 5 2.01 -6.10 -18.97
N GLN A 6 0.68 -6.02 -19.03
CA GLN A 6 -0.04 -4.97 -19.75
C GLN A 6 -0.51 -3.85 -18.80
N ILE A 7 -0.31 -4.01 -17.49
CA ILE A 7 -0.62 -3.00 -16.49
C ILE A 7 0.54 -2.00 -16.52
N TYR A 8 0.29 -0.78 -16.99
CA TYR A 8 1.28 0.27 -17.16
C TYR A 8 2.05 0.54 -15.86
N GLU A 9 1.38 0.43 -14.73
CA GLU A 9 1.88 0.68 -13.39
C GLU A 9 2.83 -0.41 -12.90
N ILE A 10 2.61 -1.67 -13.30
CA ILE A 10 3.59 -2.74 -13.08
C ILE A 10 4.84 -2.49 -13.91
N LEU A 11 4.67 -1.97 -15.12
CA LEU A 11 5.79 -1.59 -15.97
C LEU A 11 6.53 -0.38 -15.41
N GLU A 12 5.80 0.58 -14.82
CA GLU A 12 6.37 1.70 -14.09
C GLU A 12 7.08 1.27 -12.82
N MET A 13 6.55 0.32 -12.03
CA MET A 13 7.25 -0.26 -10.88
C MET A 13 8.55 -0.94 -11.30
N ILE A 14 8.51 -1.76 -12.36
CA ILE A 14 9.73 -2.38 -12.92
C ILE A 14 10.70 -1.29 -13.38
N SER A 15 10.21 -0.21 -14.00
CA SER A 15 11.07 0.89 -14.41
C SER A 15 11.62 1.68 -13.22
N GLY A 16 10.82 1.89 -12.17
CA GLY A 16 11.18 2.61 -10.95
C GLY A 16 12.25 1.88 -10.17
N GLU A 17 12.16 0.56 -10.06
CA GLU A 17 13.22 -0.29 -9.48
C GLU A 17 14.52 -0.30 -10.33
N LEU A 18 14.43 0.08 -11.61
CA LEU A 18 15.59 0.25 -12.48
C LEU A 18 16.18 1.68 -12.41
N TYR A 19 15.46 2.62 -11.81
CA TYR A 19 15.95 3.97 -11.54
C TYR A 19 16.43 4.05 -10.08
N ASP A 20 17.63 4.59 -9.87
CA ASP A 20 18.16 4.78 -8.51
C ASP A 20 17.38 5.92 -7.83
N GLU A 21 16.48 5.58 -6.89
CA GLU A 21 15.65 6.55 -6.16
C GLU A 21 16.50 7.65 -5.51
N ALA A 22 17.74 7.35 -5.10
CA ALA A 22 18.64 8.31 -4.49
C ALA A 22 19.03 9.46 -5.42
N GLU A 23 19.00 9.24 -6.74
CA GLU A 23 19.35 10.24 -7.75
C GLU A 23 18.17 11.19 -8.03
N VAL A 24 16.94 10.69 -7.90
CA VAL A 24 15.69 11.44 -8.13
C VAL A 24 15.44 12.48 -7.01
N TRP A 25 15.60 12.09 -5.75
CA TRP A 25 15.38 13.00 -4.61
C TRP A 25 16.43 14.10 -4.47
N GLN A 26 17.59 13.96 -5.12
CA GLN A 26 18.66 14.96 -5.10
C GLN A 26 18.57 15.96 -6.25
N ASN A 27 17.75 15.70 -7.27
CA ASN A 27 17.65 16.55 -8.44
C ASN A 27 16.21 17.11 -8.61
N PRO A 28 15.95 18.37 -8.22
CA PRO A 28 14.64 18.99 -8.41
C PRO A 28 14.21 19.11 -9.89
N GLU A 29 15.14 19.02 -10.85
CA GLU A 29 14.79 18.94 -12.28
C GLU A 29 14.31 17.53 -12.70
N ALA A 30 14.60 16.49 -11.90
CA ALA A 30 14.10 15.15 -12.13
C ALA A 30 12.60 15.02 -11.82
N GLU A 31 12.06 15.88 -10.96
CA GLU A 31 10.62 15.92 -10.67
C GLU A 31 9.81 16.30 -11.93
N ASP A 32 10.33 17.20 -12.76
CA ASP A 32 9.77 17.53 -14.08
C ASP A 32 10.03 16.44 -15.13
N ALA A 33 11.02 15.57 -14.92
CA ALA A 33 11.25 14.38 -15.74
C ALA A 33 10.27 13.23 -15.40
N ILE A 34 9.87 13.09 -14.12
CA ILE A 34 8.84 12.14 -13.66
C ILE A 34 7.45 12.53 -14.19
N LYS A 35 7.17 13.83 -14.33
CA LYS A 35 5.93 14.32 -14.94
C LYS A 35 5.80 13.99 -16.43
N ARG A 36 6.89 13.58 -17.10
CA ARG A 36 6.81 13.07 -18.47
C ARG A 36 6.37 11.60 -18.37
N PRO A 37 5.29 11.18 -19.06
CA PRO A 37 4.87 9.78 -19.05
C PRO A 37 6.08 8.93 -19.42
N ILE A 38 6.43 7.97 -18.56
CA ILE A 38 7.59 7.10 -18.72
C ILE A 38 7.46 6.45 -20.09
N MET A 39 8.25 6.96 -21.04
CA MET A 39 8.17 6.52 -22.42
C MET A 39 8.50 5.01 -22.49
N PRO A 40 7.87 4.26 -23.41
CA PRO A 40 7.91 2.80 -23.51
C PRO A 40 9.26 2.21 -23.99
N HIS A 41 10.36 2.93 -23.80
CA HIS A 41 11.70 2.59 -24.29
C HIS A 41 12.66 2.12 -23.21
N ASN A 42 12.17 1.49 -22.14
CA ASN A 42 13.05 0.72 -21.28
C ASN A 42 13.30 -0.67 -21.96
N PRO A 43 14.49 -0.93 -22.53
CA PRO A 43 14.75 -2.19 -23.22
C PRO A 43 14.67 -3.40 -22.29
N LEU A 44 14.91 -3.23 -20.98
CA LEU A 44 14.73 -4.29 -19.98
C LEU A 44 13.25 -4.61 -19.79
N LEU A 45 12.39 -3.59 -19.83
CA LEU A 45 10.94 -3.77 -19.84
C LEU A 45 10.51 -4.51 -21.10
N ALA A 46 10.92 -4.06 -22.28
CA ALA A 46 10.64 -4.73 -23.55
C ALA A 46 11.16 -6.20 -23.58
N TRP A 47 12.29 -6.48 -22.93
CA TRP A 47 12.83 -7.83 -22.80
C TRP A 47 12.04 -8.69 -21.81
N ALA A 48 11.65 -8.14 -20.67
CA ALA A 48 10.78 -8.81 -19.70
C ALA A 48 9.39 -9.13 -20.31
N LEU A 49 8.89 -8.24 -21.18
CA LEU A 49 7.63 -8.41 -21.92
C LEU A 49 7.69 -9.49 -23.01
N THR A 50 8.86 -9.74 -23.59
CA THR A 50 9.02 -10.64 -24.75
C THR A 50 9.45 -12.06 -24.37
N CYS A 51 10.14 -12.24 -23.25
CA CYS A 51 10.61 -13.57 -22.83
C CYS A 51 9.71 -14.19 -21.74
N ARG A 52 8.85 -15.15 -22.14
CA ARG A 52 7.98 -15.89 -21.21
C ARG A 52 8.75 -16.57 -20.08
N THR A 53 9.99 -16.99 -20.32
CA THR A 53 10.85 -17.65 -19.33
C THR A 53 11.20 -16.74 -18.15
N PHE A 54 11.25 -15.42 -18.36
CA PHE A 54 11.55 -14.44 -17.31
C PHE A 54 10.30 -13.85 -16.67
N THR A 55 9.12 -14.01 -17.28
CA THR A 55 7.87 -13.42 -16.79
C THR A 55 7.51 -13.90 -15.39
N GLU A 56 7.53 -15.21 -15.12
CA GLU A 56 7.16 -15.75 -13.82
C GLU A 56 8.16 -15.36 -12.72
N PRO A 57 9.49 -15.55 -12.88
CA PRO A 57 10.46 -15.09 -11.88
C PRO A 57 10.41 -13.58 -11.61
N ALA A 58 10.19 -12.77 -12.66
CA ALA A 58 10.09 -11.32 -12.51
C ALA A 58 8.82 -10.92 -11.74
N LEU A 59 7.67 -11.53 -12.04
CA LEU A 59 6.45 -11.30 -11.28
C LEU A 59 6.60 -11.77 -9.83
N ASP A 60 7.27 -12.89 -9.57
CA ASP A 60 7.54 -13.36 -8.21
C ASP A 60 8.40 -12.37 -7.42
N ILE A 61 9.36 -11.71 -8.05
CA ILE A 61 10.18 -10.67 -7.41
C ILE A 61 9.35 -9.41 -7.18
N LEU A 62 8.64 -8.93 -8.20
CA LEU A 62 7.83 -7.72 -8.14
C LEU A 62 6.74 -7.81 -7.07
N TRP A 63 6.05 -8.95 -7.00
CA TRP A 63 5.00 -9.18 -6.02
C TRP A 63 5.53 -9.51 -4.64
N ARG A 64 6.84 -9.82 -4.48
CA ARG A 64 7.42 -10.17 -3.19
C ARG A 64 7.35 -9.03 -2.20
N SER A 65 7.62 -7.81 -2.65
CA SER A 65 7.68 -6.62 -1.83
C SER A 65 6.85 -5.53 -2.50
N LEU A 66 5.67 -5.27 -1.96
CA LEU A 66 4.78 -4.26 -2.47
C LEU A 66 5.01 -2.96 -1.71
N GLN A 67 5.65 -1.97 -2.32
CA GLN A 67 5.81 -0.63 -1.73
C GLN A 67 4.48 0.14 -1.63
N SER A 68 3.41 -0.35 -2.25
CA SER A 68 2.09 0.25 -2.20
C SER A 68 1.04 -0.85 -2.37
N PRO A 69 -0.18 -0.69 -1.82
CA PRO A 69 -1.30 -1.57 -2.14
C PRO A 69 -1.80 -1.44 -3.57
N TYR A 70 -1.30 -0.50 -4.36
CA TYR A 70 -1.76 -0.24 -5.71
C TYR A 70 -1.82 -1.46 -6.63
N PRO A 71 -0.80 -2.34 -6.67
CA PRO A 71 -0.83 -3.53 -7.53
C PRO A 71 -2.00 -4.47 -7.20
N ILE A 72 -2.46 -4.48 -5.93
CA ILE A 72 -3.62 -5.26 -5.50
C ILE A 72 -4.86 -4.86 -6.30
N GLY A 73 -5.11 -3.55 -6.46
CA GLY A 73 -6.25 -3.04 -7.22
C GLY A 73 -6.27 -3.57 -8.64
N PHE A 74 -5.13 -3.51 -9.33
CA PHE A 74 -5.02 -4.01 -10.70
C PHE A 74 -5.13 -5.52 -10.85
N ALA A 75 -4.67 -6.28 -9.85
CA ALA A 75 -4.79 -7.73 -9.91
C ALA A 75 -6.25 -8.20 -9.93
N PHE A 76 -7.18 -7.42 -9.37
CA PHE A 76 -8.62 -7.67 -9.49
C PHE A 76 -9.20 -7.15 -10.80
N GLN A 77 -8.77 -5.97 -11.25
CA GLN A 77 -9.27 -5.33 -12.46
C GLN A 77 -8.12 -4.77 -13.30
N PRO A 78 -7.81 -5.35 -14.47
CA PRO A 78 -6.79 -4.78 -15.34
C PRO A 78 -7.19 -3.40 -15.91
N ASN A 79 -8.44 -2.98 -15.74
CA ASN A 79 -8.98 -1.70 -16.20
C ASN A 79 -9.43 -0.80 -15.03
N VAL A 80 -8.76 -0.83 -13.87
CA VAL A 80 -9.01 0.19 -12.84
C VAL A 80 -8.72 1.54 -13.48
N GLN A 81 -9.77 2.32 -13.75
CA GLN A 81 -9.57 3.69 -14.16
C GLN A 81 -9.25 4.50 -12.91
N PRO A 82 -8.21 5.35 -12.96
CA PRO A 82 -8.02 6.40 -11.98
C PRO A 82 -9.35 7.14 -11.80
N VAL A 83 -9.97 7.02 -10.63
CA VAL A 83 -11.08 7.90 -10.31
C VAL A 83 -10.43 9.21 -9.87
N LEU A 84 -10.36 10.16 -10.81
CA LEU A 84 -10.03 11.54 -10.49
C LEU A 84 -11.15 12.04 -9.57
N CYS A 85 -10.84 12.21 -8.30
CA CYS A 85 -11.74 12.94 -7.43
C CYS A 85 -11.50 14.41 -7.70
N GLY A 86 -12.45 15.04 -8.39
CA GLY A 86 -12.52 16.49 -8.40
C GLY A 86 -12.53 16.98 -6.96
N SER A 87 -11.76 18.03 -6.69
CA SER A 87 -11.76 18.73 -5.42
C SER A 87 -13.19 18.87 -4.92
N ASN A 88 -13.42 18.47 -3.67
CA ASN A 88 -14.73 18.64 -3.05
C ASN A 88 -15.11 20.11 -3.17
N ASP A 89 -16.16 20.37 -3.94
CA ASP A 89 -16.86 21.65 -3.96
C ASP A 89 -17.06 22.11 -2.51
N GLY A 90 -16.52 23.27 -2.19
CA GLY A 90 -16.38 23.82 -0.84
C GLY A 90 -17.62 23.65 0.02
N ALA A 91 -17.57 22.67 0.93
CA ALA A 91 -18.47 22.64 2.07
C ALA A 91 -17.90 23.61 3.11
N ASP A 92 -18.51 24.79 3.16
CA ASP A 92 -18.25 25.96 4.01
C ASP A 92 -18.03 25.62 5.50
N ASN A 93 -16.86 25.10 5.87
CA ASN A 93 -16.40 25.10 7.25
C ASN A 93 -15.55 26.35 7.45
N GLU A 94 -16.20 27.44 7.86
CA GLU A 94 -15.61 28.76 8.13
C GLU A 94 -14.73 28.82 9.39
N ASP A 95 -14.47 27.70 10.07
CA ASP A 95 -13.79 27.69 11.36
C ASP A 95 -12.35 27.14 11.27
N GLU A 96 -11.41 28.02 11.63
CA GLU A 96 -10.00 27.79 12.03
C GLU A 96 -8.90 27.89 10.95
N ASP A 97 -8.49 29.14 10.66
CA ASP A 97 -7.14 29.74 10.81
C ASP A 97 -5.90 28.82 10.74
N THR A 98 -5.93 27.77 9.94
CA THR A 98 -4.74 27.02 9.57
C THR A 98 -4.36 27.46 8.18
N ASN A 99 -3.40 28.40 8.14
CA ASN A 99 -2.69 28.90 6.96
C ASN A 99 -1.84 27.80 6.29
N SER A 100 -2.36 26.59 6.24
CA SER A 100 -1.85 25.49 5.45
C SER A 100 -2.34 25.76 4.04
N GLU A 101 -1.46 26.26 3.19
CA GLU A 101 -1.51 26.03 1.75
C GLU A 101 -1.53 24.52 1.53
N ALA A 102 -2.69 23.89 1.80
CA ALA A 102 -2.95 22.52 1.44
C ALA A 102 -3.14 22.57 -0.06
N ASP A 103 -2.01 22.53 -0.75
CA ASP A 103 -1.92 22.34 -2.19
C ASP A 103 -2.99 21.33 -2.60
N GLU A 104 -3.90 21.81 -3.44
CA GLU A 104 -4.98 21.05 -4.05
C GLU A 104 -4.34 20.03 -5.01
N TYR A 105 -3.83 18.94 -4.44
CA TYR A 105 -3.25 17.87 -5.23
C TYR A 105 -4.40 17.02 -5.78
N ASP A 106 -4.50 16.94 -7.11
CA ASP A 106 -5.29 15.94 -7.80
C ASP A 106 -4.80 14.55 -7.42
N TYR A 107 -5.48 13.89 -6.49
CA TYR A 107 -5.19 12.52 -6.12
C TYR A 107 -6.01 11.54 -6.95
N ILE A 108 -5.33 10.52 -7.46
CA ILE A 108 -5.97 9.34 -8.04
C ILE A 108 -6.46 8.47 -6.89
N LEU A 109 -7.78 8.32 -6.78
CA LEU A 109 -8.36 7.36 -5.83
C LEU A 109 -8.42 5.97 -6.45
N LEU A 110 -7.75 5.04 -5.77
CA LEU A 110 -7.93 3.62 -5.99
C LEU A 110 -9.30 3.17 -5.50
N GLY A 111 -10.08 2.50 -6.36
CA GLY A 111 -11.37 1.92 -6.03
C GLY A 111 -11.72 0.79 -7.01
N PHE A 112 -12.60 -0.12 -6.62
CA PHE A 112 -13.13 -1.07 -7.59
C PHE A 112 -14.24 -0.41 -8.41
N SER A 113 -14.10 -0.46 -9.74
CA SER A 113 -15.17 0.00 -10.64
C SER A 113 -16.42 -0.90 -10.55
N THR A 114 -16.19 -2.18 -10.25
CA THR A 114 -17.20 -3.23 -10.11
C THR A 114 -16.80 -4.18 -8.98
N THR A 115 -17.74 -4.85 -8.33
CA THR A 115 -17.40 -5.84 -7.30
C THR A 115 -16.52 -6.95 -7.91
N PRO A 116 -15.37 -7.31 -7.31
CA PRO A 116 -14.52 -8.36 -7.85
C PRO A 116 -15.27 -9.71 -7.88
N SER A 117 -15.23 -10.39 -9.03
CA SER A 117 -15.86 -11.71 -9.18
C SER A 117 -15.15 -12.78 -8.33
N PRO A 118 -15.83 -13.88 -7.95
CA PRO A 118 -15.20 -14.99 -7.25
C PRO A 118 -13.95 -15.54 -7.97
N ALA A 119 -13.99 -15.63 -9.31
CA ALA A 119 -12.84 -16.06 -10.10
C ALA A 119 -11.64 -15.10 -10.01
N ALA A 120 -11.88 -13.79 -9.90
CA ALA A 120 -10.82 -12.81 -9.69
C ALA A 120 -10.16 -12.99 -8.31
N TRP A 121 -10.97 -13.26 -7.28
CA TRP A 121 -10.47 -13.59 -5.94
C TRP A 121 -9.67 -14.89 -5.90
N ASP A 122 -10.10 -15.93 -6.61
CA ASP A 122 -9.38 -17.19 -6.65
C ASP A 122 -8.06 -17.04 -7.39
N ARG A 123 -8.03 -16.31 -8.51
CA ARG A 123 -6.78 -15.93 -9.18
C ARG A 123 -5.86 -15.15 -8.26
N PHE A 124 -6.40 -14.15 -7.55
CA PHE A 124 -5.62 -13.34 -6.62
C PHE A 124 -4.97 -14.19 -5.53
N ARG A 125 -5.75 -15.02 -4.84
CA ARG A 125 -5.25 -15.82 -3.71
C ARG A 125 -4.34 -16.96 -4.14
N SER A 126 -4.62 -17.60 -5.29
CA SER A 126 -3.82 -18.74 -5.76
C SER A 126 -2.46 -18.31 -6.30
N TYR A 127 -2.36 -17.12 -6.87
CA TYR A 127 -1.16 -16.62 -7.52
C TYR A 127 -0.56 -15.41 -6.78
N TYR A 128 -1.13 -14.21 -6.93
CA TYR A 128 -0.51 -12.96 -6.47
C TYR A 128 -0.35 -12.90 -4.94
N GLY A 129 -1.41 -13.20 -4.18
CA GLY A 129 -1.41 -13.05 -2.71
C GLY A 129 -0.36 -13.93 -2.02
N ARG A 130 0.01 -15.07 -2.61
CA ARG A 130 1.06 -15.96 -2.07
C ARG A 130 2.46 -15.42 -2.28
N GLN A 131 2.67 -14.57 -3.27
CA GLN A 131 4.00 -14.04 -3.54
C GLN A 131 4.36 -12.91 -2.58
N VAL A 132 3.36 -12.17 -2.08
CA VAL A 132 3.57 -11.04 -1.16
C VAL A 132 4.16 -11.49 0.17
N ARG A 133 5.34 -10.96 0.48
CA ARG A 133 6.08 -11.17 1.74
C ARG A 133 6.28 -9.87 2.51
N ALA A 134 6.35 -8.75 1.81
CA ALA A 134 6.41 -7.43 2.39
C ALA A 134 5.35 -6.52 1.74
N ILE A 135 4.70 -5.69 2.53
CA ILE A 135 3.79 -4.66 2.03
C ILE A 135 3.97 -3.35 2.78
N GLU A 136 3.93 -2.24 2.07
CA GLU A 136 3.98 -0.89 2.63
C GLU A 136 2.71 -0.13 2.28
N PHE A 137 2.17 0.57 3.28
CA PHE A 137 1.03 1.46 3.22
C PHE A 137 1.50 2.86 3.55
N TRP A 138 1.81 3.62 2.53
CA TRP A 138 2.10 5.04 2.64
C TRP A 138 1.43 5.75 1.48
N ASP A 139 1.11 7.03 1.69
CA ASP A 139 0.79 7.90 0.56
C ASP A 139 2.09 8.06 -0.23
N CYS A 140 2.16 7.46 -1.42
CA CYS A 140 3.30 7.64 -2.31
C CYS A 140 3.14 9.00 -3.01
N PRO A 141 3.91 10.03 -2.62
CA PRO A 141 3.78 11.36 -3.24
C PRO A 141 4.15 11.32 -4.73
N LEU A 142 5.05 10.41 -5.12
CA LEU A 142 5.52 10.25 -6.49
C LEU A 142 4.40 9.91 -7.48
N TRP A 143 3.33 9.26 -7.00
CA TRP A 143 2.26 8.79 -7.88
C TRP A 143 0.95 9.56 -7.71
N LYS A 144 0.88 10.52 -6.78
CA LYS A 144 -0.37 11.19 -6.39
C LYS A 144 -1.54 10.20 -6.22
N CYS A 145 -1.24 8.95 -5.85
CA CYS A 145 -2.21 7.88 -5.78
C CYS A 145 -2.51 7.64 -4.31
N MET A 146 -3.74 7.95 -3.90
CA MET A 146 -4.22 7.64 -2.57
C MET A 146 -5.10 6.40 -2.61
N VAL A 147 -4.92 5.57 -1.59
CA VAL A 147 -5.85 4.47 -1.35
C VAL A 147 -7.17 5.08 -0.88
N SER A 148 -8.26 4.86 -1.62
CA SER A 148 -9.57 5.30 -1.15
C SER A 148 -9.98 4.47 0.08
N PRO A 149 -10.60 5.08 1.11
CA PRO A 149 -11.29 4.34 2.15
C PRO A 149 -12.29 3.32 1.60
N ARG A 150 -12.93 3.66 0.48
CA ARG A 150 -13.86 2.77 -0.20
C ARG A 150 -13.16 1.48 -0.70
N PHE A 151 -11.96 1.58 -1.24
CA PHE A 151 -11.22 0.42 -1.73
C PHE A 151 -10.92 -0.58 -0.61
N LEU A 152 -10.41 -0.10 0.53
CA LEU A 152 -10.13 -0.97 1.67
C LEU A 152 -11.39 -1.53 2.32
N ALA A 153 -12.48 -0.75 2.34
CA ALA A 153 -13.79 -1.21 2.79
C ALA A 153 -14.34 -2.33 1.89
N GLU A 154 -14.30 -2.16 0.57
CA GLU A 154 -14.72 -3.17 -0.40
C GLU A 154 -13.82 -4.41 -0.32
N LEU A 155 -12.51 -4.24 -0.21
CA LEU A 155 -11.56 -5.34 -0.03
C LEU A 155 -11.86 -6.13 1.25
N THR A 156 -12.23 -5.45 2.34
CA THR A 156 -12.62 -6.10 3.60
C THR A 156 -13.97 -6.82 3.48
N ALA A 157 -14.96 -6.19 2.83
CA ALA A 157 -16.32 -6.71 2.74
C ALA A 157 -16.44 -7.92 1.80
N TYR A 158 -15.70 -7.92 0.69
CA TYR A 158 -15.80 -8.96 -0.34
C TYR A 158 -14.71 -10.03 -0.25
N ARG A 159 -13.73 -9.90 0.67
CA ARG A 159 -12.70 -10.95 0.78
C ARG A 159 -13.34 -12.28 1.18
N PRO A 160 -13.00 -13.37 0.49
CA PRO A 160 -13.34 -14.69 0.98
C PRO A 160 -12.63 -14.98 2.33
N PRO A 161 -13.10 -15.96 3.11
CA PRO A 161 -12.45 -16.36 4.36
C PRO A 161 -10.98 -16.73 4.16
N GLY A 162 -10.14 -16.34 5.13
CA GLY A 162 -8.70 -16.60 5.17
C GLY A 162 -7.84 -15.33 5.03
N ASP A 163 -6.53 -15.54 5.06
CA ASP A 163 -5.54 -14.47 4.94
C ASP A 163 -5.44 -14.00 3.49
N LEU A 164 -5.46 -12.67 3.29
CA LEU A 164 -5.30 -12.06 1.97
C LEU A 164 -3.89 -12.34 1.41
N PHE A 165 -2.90 -12.37 2.30
CA PHE A 165 -1.49 -12.60 2.00
C PHE A 165 -0.94 -13.69 2.92
N PRO A 166 -1.13 -14.98 2.59
CA PRO A 166 -0.79 -16.09 3.47
C PRO A 166 0.72 -16.25 3.75
N ASN A 167 1.58 -15.51 3.04
CA ASN A 167 3.03 -15.54 3.23
C ASN A 167 3.60 -14.18 3.67
N LEU A 168 2.74 -13.24 4.10
CA LEU A 168 3.17 -11.92 4.51
C LEU A 168 4.00 -12.01 5.80
N ARG A 169 5.19 -11.42 5.78
CA ARG A 169 6.17 -11.44 6.87
C ARG A 169 6.45 -10.06 7.42
N GLU A 170 6.34 -9.05 6.56
CA GLU A 170 6.65 -7.66 6.90
C GLU A 170 5.50 -6.76 6.43
N ALA A 171 5.05 -5.86 7.31
CA ALA A 171 4.07 -4.86 6.97
C ALA A 171 4.55 -3.49 7.47
N ARG A 172 4.45 -2.45 6.65
CA ARG A 172 4.69 -1.08 7.06
C ARG A 172 3.42 -0.27 6.87
N TRP A 173 2.98 0.42 7.91
CA TRP A 173 1.75 1.20 7.92
C TRP A 173 2.06 2.64 8.34
N PHE A 174 2.25 3.49 7.34
CA PHE A 174 2.48 4.93 7.46
C PHE A 174 1.23 5.76 7.15
N GLU A 175 0.08 5.10 6.98
CA GLU A 175 -1.21 5.76 6.76
C GLU A 175 -1.76 6.34 8.07
N HIS A 176 -2.11 7.63 8.04
CA HIS A 176 -2.52 8.40 9.21
C HIS A 176 -4.02 8.72 9.28
N ARG A 177 -4.75 8.49 8.18
CA ARG A 177 -6.20 8.68 8.09
C ARG A 177 -6.91 7.72 9.05
N LYS A 178 -7.72 8.26 9.95
CA LYS A 178 -8.36 7.49 11.04
C LYS A 178 -9.37 6.49 10.51
N GLU A 179 -10.02 6.82 9.40
CA GLU A 179 -10.96 6.00 8.66
C GLU A 179 -10.32 4.76 8.04
N LEU A 180 -9.00 4.76 7.79
CA LEU A 180 -8.29 3.62 7.22
C LEU A 180 -7.79 2.63 8.27
N PHE A 181 -7.61 3.09 9.50
CA PHE A 181 -7.05 2.29 10.58
C PHE A 181 -7.77 0.94 10.82
N PRO A 182 -9.12 0.83 10.77
CA PRO A 182 -9.79 -0.47 10.92
C PRO A 182 -9.35 -1.53 9.90
N HIS A 183 -8.89 -1.09 8.72
CA HIS A 183 -8.47 -1.97 7.63
C HIS A 183 -7.05 -2.51 7.78
N ILE A 184 -6.30 -2.08 8.80
CA ILE A 184 -4.98 -2.65 9.10
C ILE A 184 -5.03 -4.17 9.34
N THR A 185 -6.18 -4.65 9.83
CA THR A 185 -6.45 -6.07 10.06
C THR A 185 -6.39 -6.92 8.79
N LEU A 186 -6.44 -6.33 7.59
CA LEU A 186 -6.20 -7.02 6.33
C LEU A 186 -4.75 -7.53 6.19
N PHE A 187 -3.81 -6.88 6.88
CA PHE A 187 -2.37 -7.12 6.79
C PHE A 187 -1.78 -7.76 8.06
N LEU A 188 -2.59 -7.87 9.12
CA LEU A 188 -2.24 -8.66 10.30
C LEU A 188 -2.57 -10.12 10.01
N THR A 189 -1.56 -10.88 9.64
CA THR A 189 -1.68 -12.31 9.30
C THR A 189 -0.91 -13.16 10.29
N THR A 190 -1.23 -14.45 10.33
CA THR A 190 -0.56 -15.40 11.22
C THR A 190 0.93 -15.61 10.90
N THR A 191 1.37 -15.26 9.69
CA THR A 191 2.76 -15.34 9.25
C THR A 191 3.55 -14.06 9.44
N LEU A 192 2.89 -12.98 9.87
CA LEU A 192 3.52 -11.67 10.03
C LEU A 192 4.56 -11.71 11.15
N THR A 193 5.81 -11.37 10.84
CA THR A 193 6.94 -11.40 11.78
C THR A 193 7.46 -10.02 12.14
N SER A 194 7.24 -9.01 11.29
CA SER A 194 7.68 -7.63 11.48
C SER A 194 6.57 -6.67 11.10
N ILE A 195 6.33 -5.66 11.92
CA ILE A 195 5.45 -4.54 11.60
C ILE A 195 6.08 -3.22 11.99
N THR A 196 6.04 -2.26 11.07
CA THR A 196 6.33 -0.84 11.34
C THR A 196 5.02 -0.08 11.22
N ILE A 197 4.68 0.73 12.22
CA ILE A 197 3.47 1.55 12.18
C ILE A 197 3.75 2.96 12.68
N SER A 198 3.15 3.94 12.03
CA SER A 198 3.27 5.34 12.41
C SER A 198 1.94 5.91 12.91
N PHE A 199 1.94 6.52 14.09
CA PHE A 199 0.74 7.11 14.69
C PHE A 199 0.85 8.62 14.85
N LYS A 200 -0.24 9.32 14.51
CA LYS A 200 -0.45 10.73 14.89
C LYS A 200 -1.05 10.90 16.29
N SER A 201 -1.64 9.86 16.90
CA SER A 201 -2.29 9.94 18.21
C SER A 201 -2.20 8.66 19.06
N ASN A 202 -2.23 8.84 20.39
CA ASN A 202 -2.10 7.77 21.40
C ASN A 202 -3.21 6.69 21.38
N THR A 203 -4.46 7.08 21.09
CA THR A 203 -5.64 6.20 21.21
C THR A 203 -5.58 4.95 20.34
N ASN A 204 -4.87 5.01 19.21
CA ASN A 204 -4.79 3.90 18.26
C ASN A 204 -3.77 2.83 18.68
N VAL A 205 -2.80 3.17 19.55
CA VAL A 205 -1.74 2.22 19.95
C VAL A 205 -2.27 1.08 20.81
N ILE A 206 -3.15 1.38 21.78
CA ILE A 206 -3.72 0.34 22.65
C ILE A 206 -4.57 -0.62 21.81
N ARG A 207 -5.46 -0.08 20.97
CA ARG A 207 -6.29 -0.88 20.05
C ARG A 207 -5.43 -1.73 19.11
N PHE A 208 -4.34 -1.16 18.59
CA PHE A 208 -3.40 -1.88 17.74
C PHE A 208 -2.73 -3.05 18.47
N CYS A 209 -2.32 -2.88 19.72
CA CYS A 209 -1.76 -3.96 20.53
C CYS A 209 -2.74 -5.12 20.68
N ASP A 210 -4.02 -4.83 20.92
CA ASP A 210 -5.06 -5.86 21.03
C ASP A 210 -5.25 -6.60 19.70
N LEU A 211 -5.24 -5.88 18.57
CA LEU A 211 -5.33 -6.49 17.24
C LEU A 211 -4.16 -7.42 16.93
N ILE A 212 -2.93 -7.01 17.24
CA ILE A 212 -1.73 -7.84 17.01
C ILE A 212 -1.85 -9.18 17.73
N ARG A 213 -2.26 -9.18 19.00
CA ARG A 213 -2.35 -10.42 19.79
C ARG A 213 -3.32 -11.43 19.18
N VAL A 214 -4.39 -10.94 18.56
CA VAL A 214 -5.43 -11.78 17.95
C VAL A 214 -5.02 -12.25 16.57
N PHE A 215 -4.46 -11.36 15.74
CA PHE A 215 -4.31 -11.60 14.31
C PHE A 215 -2.88 -11.94 13.87
N ALA A 216 -1.85 -11.57 14.64
CA ALA A 216 -0.44 -11.74 14.30
C ALA A 216 0.38 -12.38 15.45
N PRO A 217 0.06 -13.63 15.85
CA PRO A 217 0.75 -14.31 16.97
C PRO A 217 2.23 -14.63 16.68
N ALA A 218 2.68 -14.62 15.42
CA ALA A 218 4.07 -14.88 15.06
C ALA A 218 4.96 -13.62 15.05
N LEU A 219 4.41 -12.47 15.48
CA LEU A 219 5.07 -11.18 15.39
C LEU A 219 6.25 -11.09 16.37
N LYS A 220 7.43 -10.77 15.85
CA LYS A 220 8.69 -10.69 16.62
C LYS A 220 9.21 -9.26 16.73
N HIS A 221 8.97 -8.47 15.69
CA HIS A 221 9.49 -7.11 15.57
C HIS A 221 8.31 -6.14 15.43
N VAL A 222 8.23 -5.19 16.35
CA VAL A 222 7.26 -4.10 16.31
C VAL A 222 8.04 -2.80 16.41
N VAL A 223 7.97 -1.99 15.36
CA VAL A 223 8.49 -0.64 15.33
C VAL A 223 7.30 0.31 15.34
N ILE A 224 7.31 1.24 16.29
CA ILE A 224 6.28 2.29 16.36
C ILE A 224 6.96 3.63 16.20
N GLU A 225 6.58 4.31 15.15
CA GLU A 225 7.02 5.65 14.82
C GLU A 225 5.99 6.68 15.28
N TYR A 226 6.49 7.80 15.79
CA TYR A 226 5.68 8.89 16.31
C TYR A 226 6.06 10.17 15.59
N TYR A 227 5.17 10.70 14.76
CA TYR A 227 5.45 11.90 13.96
C TYR A 227 5.44 13.20 14.76
N SER A 228 4.82 13.22 15.94
CA SER A 228 4.55 14.48 16.65
C SER A 228 4.45 14.38 18.17
N PHE A 229 4.65 13.21 18.78
CA PHE A 229 4.48 13.07 20.23
C PHE A 229 5.44 12.06 20.86
N ARG A 230 5.68 12.20 22.18
CA ARG A 230 6.49 11.27 22.96
C ARG A 230 5.63 10.15 23.55
N PRO A 231 6.00 8.87 23.44
CA PRO A 231 5.22 7.76 23.99
C PRO A 231 5.05 7.90 25.50
N THR A 232 3.83 7.64 25.99
CA THR A 232 3.55 7.64 27.44
C THR A 232 4.09 6.35 28.09
N PRO A 233 4.40 6.34 29.39
CA PRO A 233 4.85 5.12 30.09
C PRO A 233 3.86 3.95 29.97
N ALA A 234 2.55 4.24 29.99
CA ALA A 234 1.51 3.22 29.83
C ALA A 234 1.60 2.51 28.47
N MET A 235 1.98 3.21 27.40
CA MET A 235 2.17 2.62 26.07
C MET A 235 3.40 1.72 26.03
N GLN A 236 4.52 2.16 26.62
CA GLN A 236 5.73 1.35 26.69
C GLN A 236 5.45 0.03 27.42
N VAL A 237 4.67 0.08 28.51
CA VAL A 237 4.22 -1.11 29.24
C VAL A 237 3.32 -1.99 28.37
N ALA A 238 2.35 -1.41 27.66
CA ALA A 238 1.46 -2.16 26.77
C ALA A 238 2.22 -2.88 25.64
N LEU A 239 3.19 -2.21 25.03
CA LEU A 239 4.04 -2.76 23.97
C LEU A 239 4.93 -3.88 24.49
N THR A 240 5.59 -3.65 25.63
CA THR A 240 6.45 -4.66 26.26
C THR A 240 5.64 -5.92 26.58
N ARG A 241 4.43 -5.76 27.13
CA ARG A 241 3.54 -6.89 27.43
C ARG A 241 3.12 -7.67 26.19
N THR A 242 2.84 -6.97 25.09
CA THR A 242 2.41 -7.60 23.82
C THR A 242 3.53 -8.37 23.14
N LEU A 243 4.78 -7.95 23.29
CA LEU A 243 5.95 -8.62 22.71
C LEU A 243 6.49 -9.78 23.57
N SER A 244 6.15 -9.80 24.86
CA SER A 244 6.63 -10.82 25.80
C SER A 244 5.74 -12.07 25.90
N SER A 245 4.53 -12.03 25.32
CA SER A 245 3.54 -13.11 25.34
C SER A 245 3.60 -13.96 24.09
#